data_AF-A0A925XJA3-F1
#
_entry.id   AF-A0A925XJA3-F1
#
_cell.length_a   1.000
_cell.length_b   1.000
_cell.length_c   1.000
_cell.angle_alpha   90.00
_cell.angle_beta   90.00
_cell.angle_gamma   90.00
#
_symmetry.space_group_name_H-M   'P 1'
#
loop_
_entity.id
_entity.type
_entity.pdbx_description
1 polymer ?
#
loop_
_entity_poly.entity_id
_entity_poly.type
_entity_poly.pdbx_seq_one_letter_code
_entity_poly.pdbx_strand_id
1 'polypeptide(L)'
;MTETKAASSQTPAAAVPRTEQWVAEVEQLFREREPGAFFVLPRVVRRVWQSELEIASPWVPPPHRKSCVIERDRLLWLVARDELGVDADTPLPQRLILIARPEEDRLHNFSREDLLRYYWRLLFHARIDFDLGPKTTPARMTVAELRSRIDALGQTQFDEIRSVLRTEQMLLHSDDPRHVYAEFVAVWHELHAFVPGLLPLYFPSLDNEEAVLRAIGPDCDAVALLEATRPCDLSPTMVIPFTPLSGDVAEALLEGSQIHLASRSPRKYAAIVRHANQLRVAGNNVRAALVRRQAFDVAPLDLMNEARQELLREIEFLVLRIQAALELTDDEVRPWLAMCERLLPAARRGFWNANARL
;
A
#
# COMPACT_ATOMS: atom_id res chain seq x y z
N MET A 1 -58.91 -10.64 45.93
CA MET A 1 -57.74 -9.76 45.91
C MET A 1 -56.52 -10.64 45.70
N THR A 2 -56.11 -10.78 44.44
CA THR A 2 -54.93 -11.54 44.02
C THR A 2 -54.10 -10.59 43.16
N GLU A 3 -53.03 -10.06 43.75
CA GLU A 3 -52.05 -9.20 43.06
C GLU A 3 -51.14 -10.06 42.18
N THR A 4 -51.16 -9.78 40.88
CA THR A 4 -50.24 -10.36 39.90
C THR A 4 -49.04 -9.43 39.77
N LYS A 5 -47.88 -9.89 40.23
CA LYS A 5 -46.59 -9.20 40.15
C LYS A 5 -46.03 -9.34 38.74
N ALA A 6 -45.99 -8.24 37.99
CA ALA A 6 -45.39 -8.18 36.65
C ALA A 6 -43.85 -8.29 36.75
N ALA A 7 -43.29 -9.35 36.16
CA ALA A 7 -41.87 -9.48 35.94
C ALA A 7 -41.46 -8.66 34.70
N SER A 8 -40.59 -7.67 34.90
CA SER A 8 -39.90 -6.99 33.80
C SER A 8 -38.89 -7.96 33.17
N SER A 9 -39.13 -8.32 31.91
CA SER A 9 -38.17 -9.04 31.08
C SER A 9 -37.12 -8.06 30.55
N GLN A 10 -35.95 -8.04 31.19
CA GLN A 10 -34.73 -7.50 30.56
C GLN A 10 -34.26 -8.48 29.48
N THR A 11 -34.25 -8.03 28.24
CA THR A 11 -33.61 -8.70 27.12
C THR A 11 -32.09 -8.76 27.40
N PRO A 12 -31.44 -9.93 27.42
CA PRO A 12 -30.00 -10.00 27.59
C PRO A 12 -29.31 -9.41 26.35
N ALA A 13 -28.39 -8.47 26.57
CA ALA A 13 -27.51 -7.94 25.54
C ALA A 13 -26.76 -9.10 24.89
N ALA A 14 -26.85 -9.20 23.56
CA ALA A 14 -26.15 -10.22 22.80
C ALA A 14 -24.64 -10.13 23.08
N ALA A 15 -24.03 -11.26 23.43
CA ALA A 15 -22.59 -11.32 23.66
C ALA A 15 -21.85 -11.00 22.36
N VAL A 16 -21.15 -9.87 22.34
CA VAL A 16 -20.27 -9.47 21.24
C VAL A 16 -19.22 -10.57 21.06
N PRO A 17 -19.04 -11.15 19.86
CA PRO A 17 -18.05 -12.19 19.62
C PRO A 17 -16.65 -11.67 19.96
N ARG A 18 -15.76 -12.53 20.51
CA ARG A 18 -14.41 -12.15 20.95
C ARG A 18 -13.64 -11.34 19.90
N THR A 19 -13.87 -11.61 18.61
CA THR A 19 -13.26 -10.91 17.48
C THR A 19 -13.64 -9.44 17.41
N GLU A 20 -14.93 -9.12 17.57
CA GLU A 20 -15.41 -7.72 17.56
C GLU A 20 -14.91 -6.94 18.79
N GLN A 21 -14.73 -7.63 19.91
CA GLN A 21 -14.27 -7.01 21.16
C GLN A 21 -12.82 -6.49 21.06
N TRP A 22 -11.88 -7.30 20.58
CA TRP A 22 -10.48 -6.85 20.48
C TRP A 22 -10.27 -5.82 19.36
N VAL A 23 -11.09 -5.84 18.30
CA VAL A 23 -11.07 -4.82 17.24
C VAL A 23 -11.46 -3.46 17.81
N ALA A 24 -12.54 -3.40 18.58
CA ALA A 24 -12.97 -2.17 19.25
C ALA A 24 -11.93 -1.66 20.25
N GLU A 25 -11.26 -2.55 20.99
CA GLU A 25 -10.14 -2.20 21.88
C GLU A 25 -8.97 -1.57 21.11
N VAL A 26 -8.58 -2.15 19.97
CA VAL A 26 -7.49 -1.61 19.14
C VAL A 26 -7.87 -0.23 18.58
N GLU A 27 -9.08 -0.05 18.08
CA GLU A 27 -9.55 1.25 17.58
C GLU A 27 -9.62 2.31 18.69
N GLN A 28 -9.98 1.90 19.91
CA GLN A 28 -9.99 2.78 21.06
C GLN A 28 -8.57 3.25 21.43
N LEU A 29 -7.58 2.36 21.42
CA LEU A 29 -6.17 2.71 21.68
C LEU A 29 -5.65 3.79 20.72
N PHE A 30 -6.01 3.70 19.44
CA PHE A 30 -5.63 4.73 18.46
C PHE A 30 -6.41 6.03 18.64
N ARG A 31 -7.70 5.99 18.97
CA ARG A 31 -8.51 7.18 19.26
C ARG A 31 -8.03 7.95 20.47
N GLU A 32 -7.54 7.26 21.50
CA GLU A 32 -6.96 7.91 22.68
C GLU A 32 -5.69 8.70 22.35
N ARG A 33 -4.93 8.24 21.35
CA ARG A 33 -3.71 8.91 20.88
C ARG A 33 -3.99 10.01 19.87
N GLU A 34 -4.92 9.77 18.95
CA GLU A 34 -5.36 10.74 17.94
C GLU A 34 -6.90 10.87 18.00
N PRO A 35 -7.42 11.76 18.87
CA PRO A 35 -8.87 11.98 19.01
C PRO A 35 -9.57 12.45 17.73
N GLY A 36 -8.81 12.96 16.76
CA GLY A 36 -9.30 13.35 15.43
C GLY A 36 -9.39 12.20 14.42
N ALA A 37 -8.98 10.98 14.77
CA ALA A 37 -9.00 9.82 13.90
C ALA A 37 -10.25 8.95 14.11
N PHE A 38 -10.96 8.65 13.02
CA PHE A 38 -12.20 7.87 13.02
C PHE A 38 -12.04 6.62 12.15
N PHE A 39 -12.36 5.46 12.72
CA PHE A 39 -12.34 4.18 12.03
C PHE A 39 -13.72 3.89 11.47
N VAL A 40 -13.83 3.91 10.15
CA VAL A 40 -15.10 3.86 9.42
C VAL A 40 -15.12 2.72 8.41
N LEU A 41 -16.31 2.35 7.95
CA LEU A 41 -16.44 1.35 6.88
C LEU A 41 -15.77 1.87 5.58
N PRO A 42 -15.14 1.01 4.76
CA PRO A 42 -14.50 1.40 3.50
C PRO A 42 -15.38 2.25 2.57
N ARG A 43 -16.69 1.97 2.55
CA ARG A 43 -17.68 2.72 1.77
C ARG A 43 -17.78 4.21 2.15
N VAL A 44 -17.51 4.55 3.41
CA VAL A 44 -17.55 5.93 3.91
C VAL A 44 -16.37 6.72 3.35
N VAL A 45 -15.16 6.16 3.43
CA VAL A 45 -13.96 6.75 2.81
C VAL A 45 -14.18 6.90 1.31
N ARG A 46 -14.68 5.86 0.64
CA ARG A 46 -14.98 5.91 -0.80
C ARG A 46 -15.93 7.04 -1.18
N ARG A 47 -17.01 7.25 -0.41
CA ARG A 47 -17.99 8.32 -0.64
C ARG A 47 -17.37 9.71 -0.46
N VAL A 48 -16.52 9.87 0.57
CA VAL A 48 -15.77 11.11 0.79
C VAL A 48 -14.85 11.42 -0.39
N TRP A 49 -14.07 10.43 -0.83
CA TRP A 49 -13.17 10.55 -1.98
C TRP A 49 -13.90 10.90 -3.28
N GLN A 50 -15.03 10.24 -3.56
CA GLN A 50 -15.85 10.54 -4.73
C GLN A 50 -16.36 11.98 -4.73
N SER A 51 -16.66 12.54 -3.56
CA SER A 51 -17.13 13.92 -3.44
C SER A 51 -16.02 14.97 -3.56
N GLU A 52 -14.80 14.67 -3.12
CA GLU A 52 -13.63 15.57 -3.25
C GLU A 52 -13.14 15.67 -4.69
N LEU A 53 -13.24 14.57 -5.43
CA LEU A 53 -12.76 14.50 -6.80
C LEU A 53 -13.64 15.23 -7.83
N GLU A 54 -14.80 15.77 -7.42
CA GLU A 54 -15.87 16.24 -8.32
C GLU A 54 -16.10 15.30 -9.52
N ILE A 55 -15.84 13.98 -9.35
CA ILE A 55 -15.73 13.08 -10.49
C ILE A 55 -17.08 12.96 -11.19
N ALA A 56 -17.10 13.60 -12.35
CA ALA A 56 -18.07 13.51 -13.41
C ALA A 56 -18.00 12.15 -14.15
N SER A 57 -17.99 11.01 -13.43
CA SER A 57 -18.39 9.71 -14.00
C SER A 57 -18.38 8.57 -12.99
N PRO A 58 -19.46 7.77 -12.90
CA PRO A 58 -19.52 6.57 -12.07
C PRO A 58 -18.59 5.42 -12.53
N TRP A 59 -17.78 5.62 -13.58
CA TRP A 59 -16.99 4.59 -14.25
C TRP A 59 -15.47 4.64 -13.96
N VAL A 60 -15.00 5.66 -13.23
CA VAL A 60 -13.60 5.72 -12.78
C VAL A 60 -13.53 5.16 -11.36
N PRO A 61 -12.79 4.08 -11.10
CA PRO A 61 -12.63 3.57 -9.75
C PRO A 61 -11.98 4.66 -8.89
N PRO A 62 -12.54 4.97 -7.70
CA PRO A 62 -11.93 5.92 -6.81
C PRO A 62 -10.54 5.41 -6.41
N PRO A 63 -9.56 6.30 -6.20
CA PRO A 63 -8.24 5.96 -5.69
C PRO A 63 -8.32 4.93 -4.56
N HIS A 64 -7.44 3.92 -4.56
CA HIS A 64 -7.41 2.85 -3.55
C HIS A 64 -6.84 3.35 -2.22
N ARG A 65 -7.45 4.40 -1.66
CA ARG A 65 -7.03 5.01 -0.41
C ARG A 65 -7.83 4.48 0.75
N LYS A 66 -7.08 4.03 1.76
CA LYS A 66 -7.59 3.45 3.00
C LYS A 66 -7.61 4.46 4.14
N SER A 67 -7.22 5.70 3.87
CA SER A 67 -7.36 6.83 4.77
C SER A 67 -7.59 8.14 4.01
N CYS A 68 -8.13 9.14 4.69
CA CYS A 68 -8.16 10.51 4.18
C CYS A 68 -8.24 11.55 5.29
N VAL A 69 -7.88 12.78 4.93
CA VAL A 69 -8.05 13.96 5.76
C VAL A 69 -9.14 14.84 5.17
N ILE A 70 -10.08 15.29 6.00
CA ILE A 70 -11.24 16.07 5.56
C ILE A 70 -11.64 17.12 6.59
N GLU A 71 -12.14 18.25 6.10
CA GLU A 71 -12.75 19.30 6.93
C GLU A 71 -14.10 18.83 7.49
N ARG A 72 -14.35 19.12 8.77
CA ARG A 72 -15.54 18.72 9.51
C ARG A 72 -16.84 19.04 8.82
N ASP A 73 -16.96 20.28 8.36
CA ASP A 73 -18.21 20.76 7.80
C ASP A 73 -18.49 20.04 6.47
N ARG A 74 -17.44 19.72 5.69
CA ARG A 74 -17.54 18.90 4.47
C ARG A 74 -17.88 17.44 4.80
N LEU A 75 -17.27 16.88 5.84
CA LEU A 75 -17.56 15.52 6.31
C LEU A 75 -19.02 15.37 6.73
N LEU A 76 -19.55 16.30 7.53
CA LEU A 76 -20.92 16.27 8.03
C LEU A 76 -21.98 16.44 6.93
N TRP A 77 -21.59 17.01 5.78
CA TRP A 77 -22.43 17.03 4.59
C TRP A 77 -22.53 15.67 3.89
N LEU A 78 -21.54 14.79 4.06
CA LEU A 78 -21.41 13.53 3.34
C LEU A 78 -21.68 12.29 4.20
N VAL A 79 -21.47 12.39 5.50
CA VAL A 79 -21.44 11.25 6.43
C VAL A 79 -22.21 11.61 7.68
N ALA A 80 -23.14 10.74 8.07
CA ALA A 80 -23.87 10.90 9.31
C ALA A 80 -22.99 10.54 10.52
N ARG A 81 -23.29 11.11 11.70
CA ARG A 81 -22.46 10.94 12.90
C ARG A 81 -22.43 9.50 13.43
N ASP A 82 -23.52 8.76 13.24
CA ASP A 82 -23.60 7.33 13.54
C ASP A 82 -22.64 6.50 12.67
N GLU A 83 -22.44 6.87 11.40
CA GLU A 83 -21.45 6.24 10.53
C GLU A 83 -19.99 6.52 10.95
N LEU A 84 -19.75 7.54 11.77
CA LEU A 84 -18.46 7.81 12.42
C LEU A 84 -18.31 7.09 13.77
N GLY A 85 -19.38 6.45 14.26
CA GLY A 85 -19.40 5.78 15.57
C GLY A 85 -19.34 6.76 16.75
N VAL A 86 -19.89 7.97 16.60
CA VAL A 86 -19.96 8.98 17.68
C VAL A 86 -21.38 9.42 17.97
N ASP A 87 -21.60 9.82 19.23
CA ASP A 87 -22.87 10.40 19.66
C ASP A 87 -23.11 11.77 19.00
N ALA A 88 -24.39 12.14 18.87
CA ALA A 88 -24.83 13.38 18.24
C ALA A 88 -24.17 14.63 18.85
N ASP A 89 -23.93 14.62 20.17
CA ASP A 89 -23.41 15.77 20.92
C ASP A 89 -21.88 15.80 21.02
N THR A 90 -21.18 14.80 20.47
CA THR A 90 -19.71 14.74 20.54
C THR A 90 -19.09 15.89 19.74
N PRO A 91 -18.27 16.77 20.33
CA PRO A 91 -17.61 17.84 19.59
C PRO A 91 -16.58 17.25 18.63
N LEU A 92 -16.65 17.64 17.35
CA LEU A 92 -15.71 17.21 16.32
C LEU A 92 -14.69 18.33 16.03
N PRO A 93 -13.38 17.99 15.90
CA PRO A 93 -12.35 18.96 15.51
C PRO A 93 -12.59 19.47 14.09
N GLN A 94 -11.98 20.62 13.73
CA GLN A 94 -12.17 21.23 12.40
C GLN A 94 -11.68 20.33 11.25
N ARG A 95 -10.59 19.60 11.47
CA ARG A 95 -10.03 18.64 10.52
C ARG A 95 -9.99 17.26 11.16
N LEU A 96 -10.40 16.25 10.40
CA LEU A 96 -10.50 14.88 10.86
C LEU A 96 -9.71 13.96 9.94
N ILE A 97 -9.26 12.84 10.51
CA ILE A 97 -8.66 11.71 9.79
C ILE A 97 -9.71 10.61 9.75
N LEU A 98 -10.01 10.08 8.57
CA LEU A 98 -10.79 8.85 8.41
C LEU A 98 -9.84 7.71 8.05
N ILE A 99 -10.02 6.57 8.69
CA ILE A 99 -9.29 5.33 8.41
C ILE A 99 -10.32 4.25 8.08
N ALA A 100 -10.16 3.61 6.93
CA ALA A 100 -11.00 2.50 6.52
C ALA A 100 -10.65 1.25 7.33
N ARG A 101 -11.66 0.67 7.98
CA ARG A 101 -11.57 -0.67 8.56
C ARG A 101 -11.20 -1.69 7.48
N PRO A 102 -10.43 -2.74 7.79
CA PRO A 102 -10.28 -3.87 6.89
C PRO A 102 -11.66 -4.43 6.50
N GLU A 103 -11.76 -5.00 5.30
CA GLU A 103 -12.96 -5.77 4.93
C GLU A 103 -13.11 -6.98 5.86
N GLU A 104 -14.36 -7.40 6.10
CA GLU A 104 -14.69 -8.40 7.12
C GLU A 104 -13.95 -9.73 6.89
N ASP A 105 -13.92 -10.20 5.63
CA ASP A 105 -13.16 -11.39 5.21
C ASP A 105 -11.67 -11.30 5.57
N ARG A 106 -11.09 -10.10 5.47
CA ARG A 106 -9.67 -9.87 5.77
C ARG A 106 -9.43 -9.72 7.26
N LEU A 107 -10.35 -9.08 7.97
CA LEU A 107 -10.30 -8.92 9.43
C LEU A 107 -10.30 -10.28 10.15
N HIS A 108 -10.99 -11.29 9.59
CA HIS A 108 -10.96 -12.66 10.11
C HIS A 108 -9.56 -13.30 10.12
N ASN A 109 -8.67 -12.86 9.24
CA ASN A 109 -7.31 -13.39 9.13
C ASN A 109 -6.30 -12.59 9.95
N PHE A 110 -6.69 -11.46 10.52
CA PHE A 110 -5.79 -10.60 11.28
C PHE A 110 -5.62 -11.12 12.71
N SER A 111 -4.37 -11.23 13.16
CA SER A 111 -4.09 -11.19 14.59
C SER A 111 -4.28 -9.76 15.13
N ARG A 112 -4.32 -9.63 16.46
CA ARG A 112 -4.33 -8.31 17.11
C ARG A 112 -3.11 -7.46 16.73
N GLU A 113 -1.95 -8.10 16.60
CA GLU A 113 -0.72 -7.41 16.22
C GLU A 113 -0.77 -6.93 14.75
N ASP A 114 -1.32 -7.75 13.84
CA ASP A 114 -1.50 -7.37 12.44
C ASP A 114 -2.41 -6.15 12.30
N LEU A 115 -3.51 -6.11 13.05
CA LEU A 115 -4.41 -4.95 13.03
C LEU A 115 -3.75 -3.70 13.62
N LEU A 116 -3.01 -3.82 14.73
CA LEU A 116 -2.25 -2.71 15.30
C LEU A 116 -1.26 -2.14 14.28
N ARG A 117 -0.52 -3.01 13.58
CA ARG A 117 0.44 -2.59 12.56
C ARG A 117 -0.25 -1.97 11.35
N TYR A 118 -1.34 -2.57 10.89
CA TYR A 118 -2.15 -2.06 9.79
C TYR A 118 -2.67 -0.64 10.07
N TYR A 119 -3.30 -0.43 11.23
CA TYR A 119 -3.80 0.88 11.61
C TYR A 119 -2.68 1.87 11.93
N TRP A 120 -1.55 1.43 12.51
CA TRP A 120 -0.41 2.33 12.74
C TRP A 120 0.12 2.86 11.41
N ARG A 121 0.29 1.99 10.41
CA ARG A 121 0.74 2.38 9.07
C ARG A 121 -0.22 3.38 8.41
N LEU A 122 -1.54 3.11 8.44
CA LEU A 122 -2.54 4.01 7.86
C LEU A 122 -2.64 5.35 8.59
N LEU A 123 -2.58 5.33 9.94
CA LEU A 123 -2.62 6.54 10.74
C LEU A 123 -1.37 7.38 10.52
N PHE A 124 -0.20 6.75 10.44
CA PHE A 124 1.06 7.43 10.15
C PHE A 124 1.01 8.15 8.80
N HIS A 125 0.61 7.47 7.74
CA HIS A 125 0.40 8.09 6.42
C HIS A 125 -0.59 9.25 6.50
N ALA A 126 -1.76 9.02 7.09
CA ALA A 126 -2.80 10.04 7.18
C ALA A 126 -2.40 11.25 8.03
N ARG A 127 -1.52 11.05 9.02
CA ARG A 127 -0.98 12.12 9.85
C ARG A 127 0.04 12.97 9.09
N ILE A 128 0.83 12.35 8.21
CA ILE A 128 1.69 13.10 7.28
C ILE A 128 0.83 13.95 6.35
N ASP A 129 -0.23 13.38 5.76
CA ASP A 129 -1.20 14.13 4.94
C ASP A 129 -1.84 15.28 5.73
N PHE A 130 -2.19 15.02 6.99
CA PHE A 130 -2.81 16.01 7.88
C PHE A 130 -1.87 17.20 8.12
N ASP A 131 -0.59 16.95 8.32
CA ASP A 131 0.41 17.98 8.59
C ASP A 131 0.86 18.70 7.31
N LEU A 132 0.95 17.97 6.19
CA LEU A 132 1.38 18.54 4.91
C LEU A 132 0.30 19.39 4.25
N GLY A 133 -0.97 19.03 4.35
CA GLY A 133 -2.07 19.74 3.68
C GLY A 133 -2.00 21.26 3.81
N PRO A 134 -1.93 21.83 5.03
CA PRO A 134 -1.79 23.28 5.22
C PRO A 134 -0.45 23.84 4.73
N LYS A 135 0.64 23.08 4.87
CA LYS A 135 2.01 23.50 4.51
C LYS A 135 2.22 23.60 3.01
N THR A 136 1.57 22.74 2.22
CA THR A 136 1.74 22.69 0.77
C THR A 136 0.82 23.65 0.02
N THR A 137 -0.10 24.33 0.71
CA THR A 137 -0.98 25.35 0.11
C THR A 137 -0.18 26.47 -0.58
N PRO A 138 -0.71 27.10 -1.64
CA PRO A 138 -0.02 28.20 -2.33
C PRO A 138 0.37 29.38 -1.43
N ALA A 139 -0.34 29.57 -0.32
CA ALA A 139 -0.06 30.63 0.66
C ALA A 139 1.12 30.32 1.60
N ARG A 140 1.44 29.03 1.81
CA ARG A 140 2.48 28.57 2.73
C ARG A 140 3.73 28.06 2.02
N MET A 141 3.55 27.42 0.86
CA MET A 141 4.63 26.99 -0.01
C MET A 141 4.45 27.66 -1.36
N THR A 142 5.34 28.58 -1.70
CA THR A 142 5.35 29.28 -2.98
C THR A 142 5.63 28.31 -4.13
N VAL A 143 5.37 28.75 -5.37
CA VAL A 143 5.70 27.95 -6.56
C VAL A 143 7.20 27.75 -6.70
N ALA A 144 8.01 28.73 -6.31
CA ALA A 144 9.46 28.66 -6.37
C ALA A 144 10.02 27.63 -5.38
N GLU A 145 9.50 27.57 -4.16
CA GLU A 145 9.90 26.57 -3.17
C GLU A 145 9.55 25.15 -3.62
N LEU A 146 8.33 24.94 -4.13
CA LEU A 146 7.93 23.64 -4.69
C LEU A 146 8.86 23.21 -5.83
N ARG A 147 9.17 24.13 -6.75
CA ARG A 147 10.12 23.85 -7.85
C ARG A 147 11.50 23.49 -7.32
N SER A 148 12.00 24.21 -6.31
CA SER A 148 13.29 23.88 -5.69
C SER A 148 13.29 22.48 -5.05
N ARG A 149 12.17 22.02 -4.49
CA ARG A 149 12.04 20.63 -4.00
C ARG A 149 12.08 19.63 -5.13
N ILE A 150 11.32 19.88 -6.20
CA ILE A 150 11.29 19.05 -7.40
C ILE A 150 12.67 18.98 -8.06
N ASP A 151 13.38 20.10 -8.16
CA ASP A 151 14.73 20.17 -8.72
C ASP A 151 15.74 19.39 -7.87
N ALA A 152 15.59 19.40 -6.54
CA ALA A 152 16.43 18.61 -5.63
C ALA A 152 16.19 17.10 -5.75
N LEU A 153 14.96 16.68 -6.06
CA LEU A 153 14.64 15.28 -6.39
C LEU A 153 15.07 14.91 -7.82
N GLY A 154 15.03 15.87 -8.73
CA GLY A 154 15.25 15.71 -10.16
C GLY A 154 13.93 15.64 -10.93
N GLN A 155 13.86 16.35 -12.07
CA GLN A 155 12.63 16.43 -12.88
C GLN A 155 12.20 15.05 -13.41
N THR A 156 13.15 14.24 -13.88
CA THR A 156 12.87 12.89 -14.40
C THR A 156 12.35 11.97 -13.29
N GLN A 157 12.95 12.05 -12.10
CA GLN A 157 12.52 11.32 -10.92
C GLN A 157 11.11 11.75 -10.49
N PHE A 158 10.81 13.04 -10.54
CA PHE A 158 9.48 13.56 -10.21
C PHE A 158 8.39 13.10 -11.21
N ASP A 159 8.74 12.97 -12.49
CA ASP A 159 7.83 12.40 -13.48
C ASP A 159 7.61 10.88 -13.27
N GLU A 160 8.63 10.14 -12.83
CA GLU A 160 8.48 8.75 -12.37
C GLU A 160 7.54 8.67 -11.16
N ILE A 161 7.78 9.49 -10.12
CA ILE A 161 6.93 9.59 -8.93
C ILE A 161 5.48 9.79 -9.33
N ARG A 162 5.19 10.79 -10.18
CA ARG A 162 3.82 11.05 -10.67
C ARG A 162 3.23 9.84 -11.39
N SER A 163 4.01 9.18 -12.25
CA SER A 163 3.56 8.02 -13.00
C SER A 163 3.21 6.83 -12.10
N VAL A 164 4.06 6.56 -11.10
CA VAL A 164 3.88 5.48 -10.12
C VAL A 164 2.65 5.74 -9.28
N LEU A 165 2.56 6.90 -8.62
CA LEU A 165 1.42 7.24 -7.77
C LEU A 165 0.10 7.28 -8.54
N ARG A 166 0.11 7.68 -9.82
CA ARG A 166 -1.08 7.59 -10.68
C ARG A 166 -1.46 6.14 -10.99
N THR A 167 -0.49 5.30 -11.32
CA THR A 167 -0.72 3.89 -11.67
C THR A 167 -1.24 3.09 -10.48
N GLU A 168 -0.68 3.34 -9.30
CA GLU A 168 -1.10 2.74 -8.03
C GLU A 168 -2.38 3.40 -7.46
N GLN A 169 -3.01 4.30 -8.23
CA GLN A 169 -4.25 5.00 -7.87
C GLN A 169 -4.17 5.68 -6.49
N MET A 170 -3.07 6.36 -6.23
CA MET A 170 -2.80 7.11 -4.99
C MET A 170 -3.06 8.61 -5.14
N LEU A 171 -3.20 9.15 -6.37
CA LEU A 171 -3.40 10.58 -6.62
C LEU A 171 -4.88 10.94 -6.79
N LEU A 172 -5.31 12.00 -6.08
CA LEU A 172 -6.57 12.69 -6.33
C LEU A 172 -6.47 13.59 -7.56
N HIS A 173 -5.48 14.48 -7.54
CA HIS A 173 -5.23 15.46 -8.58
C HIS A 173 -3.85 15.20 -9.18
N SER A 174 -3.79 14.38 -10.23
CA SER A 174 -2.51 14.06 -10.91
C SER A 174 -1.86 15.27 -11.57
N ASP A 175 -2.67 16.28 -11.89
CA ASP A 175 -2.24 17.47 -12.61
C ASP A 175 -1.72 18.56 -11.68
N ASP A 176 -1.99 18.46 -10.36
CA ASP A 176 -1.47 19.37 -9.36
C ASP A 176 -0.12 18.85 -8.83
N PRO A 177 1.02 19.49 -9.15
CA PRO A 177 2.33 19.07 -8.64
C PRO A 177 2.43 19.16 -7.12
N ARG A 178 1.61 19.98 -6.44
CA ARG A 178 1.59 20.05 -4.97
C ARG A 178 0.98 18.79 -4.36
N HIS A 179 -0.11 18.33 -4.94
CA HIS A 179 -0.76 17.09 -4.55
C HIS A 179 0.18 15.90 -4.78
N VAL A 180 0.83 15.84 -5.94
CA VAL A 180 1.83 14.80 -6.24
C VAL A 180 2.99 14.84 -5.25
N TYR A 181 3.52 16.02 -4.95
CA TYR A 181 4.61 16.17 -3.98
C TYR A 181 4.21 15.74 -2.58
N ALA A 182 3.07 16.23 -2.08
CA ALA A 182 2.58 15.88 -0.74
C ALA A 182 2.38 14.36 -0.61
N GLU A 183 1.77 13.75 -1.62
CA GLU A 183 1.54 12.30 -1.61
C GLU A 183 2.85 11.52 -1.66
N PHE A 184 3.80 11.97 -2.46
CA PHE A 184 5.12 11.36 -2.51
C PHE A 184 5.80 11.39 -1.14
N VAL A 185 5.75 12.51 -0.42
CA VAL A 185 6.32 12.61 0.94
C VAL A 185 5.65 11.60 1.88
N ALA A 186 4.32 11.48 1.85
CA ALA A 186 3.59 10.50 2.67
C ALA A 186 3.98 9.06 2.34
N VAL A 187 3.93 8.68 1.05
CA VAL A 187 4.25 7.32 0.58
C VAL A 187 5.72 6.97 0.84
N TRP A 188 6.65 7.89 0.57
CA TRP A 188 8.08 7.63 0.81
C TRP A 188 8.34 7.33 2.27
N HIS A 189 7.83 8.15 3.20
CA HIS A 189 8.04 7.94 4.62
C HIS A 189 7.30 6.70 5.14
N GLU A 190 6.10 6.39 4.64
CA GLU A 190 5.40 5.16 4.96
C GLU A 190 6.22 3.93 4.55
N LEU A 191 6.66 3.86 3.29
CA LEU A 191 7.46 2.75 2.80
C LEU A 191 8.78 2.65 3.56
N HIS A 192 9.48 3.77 3.76
CA HIS A 192 10.73 3.81 4.51
C HIS A 192 10.58 3.28 5.95
N ALA A 193 9.49 3.63 6.64
CA ALA A 193 9.28 3.22 8.04
C ALA A 193 8.80 1.77 8.18
N PHE A 194 7.91 1.31 7.29
CA PHE A 194 7.22 0.02 7.47
C PHE A 194 7.75 -1.09 6.58
N VAL A 195 8.20 -0.78 5.36
CA VAL A 195 8.57 -1.74 4.31
C VAL A 195 9.64 -1.16 3.37
N PRO A 196 10.85 -0.83 3.87
CA PRO A 196 11.88 -0.12 3.08
C PRO A 196 12.31 -0.87 1.82
N GLY A 197 12.20 -2.21 1.81
CA GLY A 197 12.45 -3.04 0.64
C GLY A 197 11.54 -2.75 -0.56
N LEU A 198 10.41 -2.05 -0.38
CA LEU A 198 9.54 -1.62 -1.47
C LEU A 198 9.96 -0.30 -2.13
N LEU A 199 10.83 0.50 -1.49
CA LEU A 199 11.26 1.79 -2.07
C LEU A 199 11.90 1.64 -3.45
N PRO A 200 12.87 0.72 -3.67
CA PRO A 200 13.46 0.54 -5.01
C PRO A 200 12.49 -0.07 -6.03
N LEU A 201 11.35 -0.61 -5.58
CA LEU A 201 10.30 -1.16 -6.44
C LEU A 201 9.33 -0.10 -6.92
N TYR A 202 8.96 0.82 -6.03
CA TYR A 202 8.09 1.94 -6.36
C TYR A 202 8.87 3.03 -7.11
N PHE A 203 10.08 3.35 -6.65
CA PHE A 203 10.85 4.47 -7.18
C PHE A 203 12.28 4.04 -7.54
N PRO A 204 12.45 3.21 -8.59
CA PRO A 204 13.77 2.68 -8.97
C PRO A 204 14.77 3.76 -9.37
N SER A 205 14.33 4.96 -9.77
CA SER A 205 15.21 6.09 -10.10
C SER A 205 15.70 6.87 -8.87
N LEU A 206 15.16 6.58 -7.68
CA LEU A 206 15.50 7.19 -6.40
C LEU A 206 16.41 6.28 -5.55
N ASP A 207 17.58 5.94 -6.09
CA ASP A 207 18.55 5.04 -5.44
C ASP A 207 19.35 5.69 -4.30
N ASN A 208 19.41 7.03 -4.27
CA ASN A 208 20.06 7.80 -3.21
C ASN A 208 19.07 8.27 -2.15
N GLU A 209 18.80 7.38 -1.19
CA GLU A 209 17.86 7.61 -0.09
C GLU A 209 18.17 8.89 0.72
N GLU A 210 19.44 9.15 1.03
CA GLU A 210 19.83 10.34 1.77
C GLU A 210 19.50 11.64 1.02
N ALA A 211 19.65 11.65 -0.31
CA ALA A 211 19.32 12.81 -1.12
C ALA A 211 17.81 13.08 -1.09
N VAL A 212 16.99 12.03 -1.17
CA VAL A 212 15.54 12.14 -1.05
C VAL A 212 15.13 12.67 0.32
N LEU A 213 15.67 12.09 1.40
CA LEU A 213 15.37 12.52 2.77
C LEU A 213 15.80 13.98 3.01
N ARG A 214 16.92 14.44 2.43
CA ARG A 214 17.31 15.87 2.48
C ARG A 214 16.33 16.77 1.72
N ALA A 215 15.74 16.29 0.63
CA ALA A 215 14.79 17.06 -0.16
C ALA A 215 13.44 17.23 0.56
N ILE A 216 12.90 16.15 1.15
CA ILE A 216 11.54 16.15 1.74
C ILE A 216 11.53 16.42 3.25
N GLY A 217 12.63 16.12 3.96
CA GLY A 217 12.73 16.23 5.42
C GLY A 217 12.39 17.60 6.02
N PRO A 218 12.72 18.74 5.38
CA PRO A 218 12.33 20.05 5.89
C PRO A 218 10.80 20.26 6.00
N ASP A 219 10.01 19.53 5.23
CA ASP A 219 8.56 19.74 5.14
C ASP A 219 7.79 18.79 6.09
N CYS A 220 8.40 17.66 6.50
CA CYS A 220 7.81 16.62 7.35
C CYS A 220 8.80 16.04 8.38
N ASP A 221 8.47 16.16 9.67
CA ASP A 221 9.19 15.45 10.74
C ASP A 221 8.61 14.04 10.92
N ALA A 222 8.93 13.17 9.97
CA ALA A 222 8.41 11.81 9.92
C ALA A 222 8.78 10.98 11.16
N VAL A 223 9.93 11.23 11.79
CA VAL A 223 10.37 10.50 12.99
C VAL A 223 9.47 10.85 14.18
N ALA A 224 9.22 12.14 14.40
CA ALA A 224 8.31 12.57 15.47
C ALA A 224 6.89 12.05 15.25
N LEU A 225 6.39 12.09 14.00
CA LEU A 225 5.07 11.56 13.67
C LEU A 225 4.95 10.04 13.86
N LEU A 226 6.01 9.29 13.53
CA LEU A 226 6.04 7.84 13.70
C LEU A 226 5.95 7.46 15.18
N GLU A 227 6.71 8.14 16.04
CA GLU A 227 6.67 7.93 17.49
C GLU A 227 5.33 8.38 18.11
N ALA A 228 4.78 9.51 17.68
CA ALA A 228 3.49 10.01 18.17
C ALA A 228 2.33 9.06 17.87
N THR A 229 2.35 8.43 16.69
CA THR A 229 1.31 7.50 16.22
C THR A 229 1.53 6.05 16.67
N ARG A 230 2.70 5.71 17.24
CA ARG A 230 3.03 4.33 17.64
C ARG A 230 2.11 3.84 18.78
N PRO A 231 1.45 2.68 18.66
CA PRO A 231 0.70 2.10 19.77
C PRO A 231 1.64 1.63 20.90
N CYS A 232 1.22 1.78 22.17
CA CYS A 232 2.03 1.40 23.35
C CYS A 232 2.47 -0.06 23.35
N ASP A 233 1.63 -0.91 22.76
CA ASP A 233 1.76 -2.37 22.81
C ASP A 233 2.76 -2.93 21.79
N LEU A 234 3.23 -2.10 20.84
CA LEU A 234 4.23 -2.50 19.86
C LEU A 234 5.62 -2.02 20.29
N SER A 235 6.58 -2.95 20.30
CA SER A 235 7.98 -2.61 20.54
C SER A 235 8.56 -1.73 19.42
N PRO A 236 9.53 -0.82 19.72
CA PRO A 236 10.13 0.09 18.74
C PRO A 236 10.82 -0.60 17.55
N THR A 237 11.16 -1.88 17.72
CA THR A 237 11.98 -2.63 16.78
C THR A 237 11.21 -3.82 16.27
N MET A 238 10.47 -3.62 15.19
CA MET A 238 10.11 -4.69 14.27
C MET A 238 9.97 -4.10 12.88
N VAL A 239 11.12 -3.74 12.32
CA VAL A 239 11.34 -3.87 10.88
C VAL A 239 11.13 -5.35 10.60
N ILE A 240 10.12 -5.73 9.82
CA ILE A 240 9.98 -7.12 9.40
C ILE A 240 11.26 -7.44 8.62
N PRO A 241 12.13 -8.36 9.09
CA PRO A 241 13.25 -8.78 8.29
C PRO A 241 12.68 -9.46 7.06
N PHE A 242 13.10 -8.99 5.88
CA PHE A 242 12.91 -9.74 4.65
C PHE A 242 13.39 -11.18 4.87
N THR A 243 12.48 -12.14 4.74
CA THR A 243 12.86 -13.56 4.75
C THR A 243 13.04 -13.96 3.29
N PRO A 244 14.28 -14.11 2.78
CA PRO A 244 14.49 -14.61 1.42
C PRO A 244 13.83 -15.97 1.24
N LEU A 245 13.46 -16.31 0.00
CA LEU A 245 12.87 -17.60 -0.34
C LEU A 245 13.72 -18.74 0.24
N SER A 246 13.09 -19.62 1.03
CA SER A 246 13.72 -20.84 1.52
C SER A 246 14.19 -21.71 0.35
N GLY A 247 15.35 -22.37 0.50
CA GLY A 247 16.00 -23.14 -0.56
C GLY A 247 15.13 -24.20 -1.24
N ASP A 248 14.20 -24.82 -0.50
CA ASP A 248 13.26 -25.83 -1.02
C ASP A 248 12.34 -25.28 -2.13
N VAL A 249 12.00 -23.99 -2.08
CA VAL A 249 11.12 -23.31 -3.06
C VAL A 249 11.86 -23.06 -4.38
N ALA A 250 13.15 -22.74 -4.30
CA ALA A 250 14.01 -22.54 -5.46
C ALA A 250 14.33 -23.84 -6.23
N GLU A 251 14.15 -24.99 -5.58
CA GLU A 251 14.38 -26.32 -6.14
C GLU A 251 13.11 -26.87 -6.82
N ALA A 252 11.93 -26.68 -6.22
CA ALA A 252 10.63 -27.01 -6.81
C ALA A 252 10.32 -26.23 -8.11
N LEU A 253 10.76 -24.96 -8.22
CA LEU A 253 10.68 -24.14 -9.44
C LEU A 253 11.43 -24.73 -10.65
N LEU A 254 12.42 -25.60 -10.41
CA LEU A 254 13.24 -26.19 -11.45
C LEU A 254 12.72 -27.54 -11.93
N GLU A 255 12.17 -28.38 -11.05
CA GLU A 255 11.70 -29.73 -11.41
C GLU A 255 10.52 -29.71 -12.41
N GLY A 256 9.69 -28.66 -12.41
CA GLY A 256 8.63 -28.47 -13.40
C GLY A 256 9.11 -28.07 -14.80
N SER A 257 10.41 -27.87 -15.01
CA SER A 257 10.98 -27.36 -16.26
C SER A 257 11.56 -28.50 -17.09
N GLN A 258 10.75 -29.11 -17.97
CA GLN A 258 11.33 -29.87 -19.09
C GLN A 258 12.16 -28.91 -19.94
N ILE A 259 13.48 -29.01 -19.80
CA ILE A 259 14.49 -28.22 -20.52
C ILE A 259 14.36 -28.54 -22.01
N HIS A 260 13.59 -27.73 -22.75
CA HIS A 260 13.67 -27.73 -24.20
C HIS A 260 14.87 -26.88 -24.58
N LEU A 261 15.94 -27.55 -25.03
CA LEU A 261 17.16 -26.97 -25.60
C LEU A 261 16.85 -26.20 -26.89
N ALA A 262 16.22 -25.03 -26.77
CA ALA A 262 16.10 -24.07 -27.86
C ALA A 262 17.37 -23.19 -27.89
N SER A 263 18.04 -23.19 -29.05
CA SER A 263 19.07 -22.23 -29.52
C SER A 263 19.58 -21.22 -28.47
N ARG A 264 20.66 -21.60 -27.77
CA ARG A 264 21.42 -20.75 -26.84
C ARG A 264 22.18 -19.70 -27.63
N SER A 265 21.73 -18.45 -27.57
CA SER A 265 22.34 -17.34 -28.30
C SER A 265 22.61 -16.17 -27.34
N PRO A 266 23.88 -15.80 -27.10
CA PRO A 266 24.24 -14.68 -26.23
C PRO A 266 23.58 -13.36 -26.65
N ARG A 267 23.46 -13.11 -27.97
CA ARG A 267 22.80 -11.92 -28.52
C ARG A 267 21.30 -11.92 -28.24
N LYS A 268 20.64 -13.07 -28.35
CA LYS A 268 19.20 -13.20 -28.08
C LYS A 268 18.91 -13.05 -26.59
N TYR A 269 19.73 -13.67 -25.73
CA TYR A 269 19.68 -13.51 -24.28
C TYR A 269 19.80 -12.03 -23.88
N ALA A 270 20.83 -11.32 -24.37
CA ALA A 270 21.02 -9.90 -24.06
C ALA A 270 19.89 -8.99 -24.58
N ALA A 271 19.26 -9.33 -25.71
CA ALA A 271 18.10 -8.60 -26.21
C ALA A 271 16.86 -8.80 -25.31
N ILE A 272 16.60 -10.02 -24.87
CA ILE A 272 15.46 -10.36 -24.01
C ILE A 272 15.66 -9.76 -22.60
N VAL A 273 16.87 -9.82 -22.04
CA VAL A 273 17.19 -9.17 -20.76
C VAL A 273 16.97 -7.65 -20.82
N ARG A 274 17.42 -7.00 -21.90
CA ARG A 274 17.16 -5.55 -22.09
C ARG A 274 15.66 -5.25 -22.16
N HIS A 275 14.90 -6.09 -22.85
CA HIS A 275 13.45 -5.93 -22.94
C HIS A 275 12.76 -6.11 -21.58
N ALA A 276 13.17 -7.11 -20.79
CA ALA A 276 12.67 -7.28 -19.43
C ALA A 276 12.96 -6.06 -18.54
N ASN A 277 14.17 -5.51 -18.62
CA ASN A 277 14.53 -4.32 -17.85
C ASN A 277 13.68 -3.10 -18.25
N GLN A 278 13.39 -2.91 -19.53
CA GLN A 278 12.49 -1.85 -19.99
C GLN A 278 11.06 -2.02 -19.45
N LEU A 279 10.55 -3.25 -19.45
CA LEU A 279 9.23 -3.55 -18.90
C LEU A 279 9.16 -3.30 -17.40
N ARG A 280 10.23 -3.64 -16.67
CA ARG A 280 10.36 -3.37 -15.24
C ARG A 280 10.38 -1.87 -14.94
N VAL A 281 11.17 -1.09 -15.69
CA VAL A 281 11.20 0.38 -15.57
C VAL A 281 9.83 0.99 -15.87
N ALA A 282 9.07 0.40 -16.79
CA ALA A 282 7.70 0.81 -17.09
C ALA A 282 6.64 0.30 -16.09
N GLY A 283 7.05 -0.36 -14.99
CA GLY A 283 6.15 -0.90 -13.96
C GLY A 283 5.42 -2.20 -14.36
N ASN A 284 5.71 -2.78 -15.52
CA ASN A 284 5.03 -3.97 -16.04
C ASN A 284 5.72 -5.26 -15.56
N ASN A 285 5.64 -5.51 -14.25
CA ASN A 285 6.46 -6.52 -13.58
C ASN A 285 6.03 -7.95 -13.91
N VAL A 286 4.74 -8.18 -14.18
CA VAL A 286 4.25 -9.48 -14.66
C VAL A 286 4.88 -9.84 -16.02
N ARG A 287 4.89 -8.90 -16.98
CA ARG A 287 5.56 -9.14 -18.27
C ARG A 287 7.07 -9.19 -18.14
N ALA A 288 7.67 -8.39 -17.25
CA ALA A 288 9.10 -8.48 -16.97
C ALA A 288 9.48 -9.88 -16.49
N ALA A 289 8.73 -10.47 -15.54
CA ALA A 289 8.96 -11.83 -15.05
C ALA A 289 8.80 -12.90 -16.15
N LEU A 290 7.79 -12.78 -17.02
CA LEU A 290 7.60 -13.69 -18.16
C LEU A 290 8.74 -13.59 -19.18
N VAL A 291 9.20 -12.38 -19.48
CA VAL A 291 10.33 -12.14 -20.40
C VAL A 291 11.65 -12.60 -19.78
N ARG A 292 11.82 -12.48 -18.46
CA ARG A 292 12.96 -13.03 -17.70
C ARG A 292 12.96 -14.55 -17.69
N ARG A 293 11.80 -15.17 -17.60
CA ARG A 293 11.66 -16.62 -17.77
C ARG A 293 12.09 -17.05 -19.17
N GLN A 294 11.69 -16.30 -20.19
CA GLN A 294 12.14 -16.53 -21.57
C GLN A 294 13.65 -16.32 -21.72
N ALA A 295 14.26 -15.37 -20.99
CA ALA A 295 15.70 -15.15 -20.97
C ALA A 295 16.43 -16.36 -20.37
N PHE A 296 15.93 -16.91 -19.26
CA PHE A 296 16.45 -18.13 -18.64
C PHE A 296 16.43 -19.32 -19.61
N ASP A 297 15.34 -19.50 -20.37
CA ASP A 297 15.19 -20.60 -21.33
C ASP A 297 16.22 -20.55 -22.48
N VAL A 298 16.72 -19.36 -22.84
CA VAL A 298 17.71 -19.17 -23.93
C VAL A 298 19.13 -18.85 -23.45
N ALA A 299 19.34 -18.86 -22.13
CA ALA A 299 20.59 -18.47 -21.51
C ALA A 299 21.76 -19.39 -21.96
N PRO A 300 22.92 -18.81 -22.35
CA PRO A 300 24.17 -19.54 -22.48
C PRO A 300 24.57 -20.25 -21.18
N LEU A 301 25.28 -21.38 -21.25
CA LEU A 301 25.63 -22.22 -20.09
C LEU A 301 26.37 -21.46 -18.99
N ASP A 302 27.26 -20.55 -19.39
CA ASP A 302 28.04 -19.65 -18.55
C ASP A 302 27.19 -18.61 -17.81
N LEU A 303 26.03 -18.26 -18.36
CA LEU A 303 25.11 -17.27 -17.78
C LEU A 303 23.85 -17.90 -17.17
N MET A 304 23.72 -19.23 -17.17
CA MET A 304 22.52 -19.90 -16.67
C MET A 304 22.28 -19.65 -15.18
N ASN A 305 23.34 -19.63 -14.36
CA ASN A 305 23.22 -19.37 -12.92
C ASN A 305 22.79 -17.91 -12.65
N GLU A 306 23.34 -16.96 -13.41
CA GLU A 306 22.95 -15.56 -13.33
C GLU A 306 21.51 -15.36 -13.79
N ALA A 307 21.14 -15.92 -14.96
CA ALA A 307 19.78 -15.89 -15.47
C ALA A 307 18.77 -16.53 -14.49
N ARG A 308 19.18 -17.59 -13.77
CA ARG A 308 18.39 -18.23 -12.71
C ARG A 308 18.15 -17.27 -11.56
N GLN A 309 19.21 -16.65 -11.05
CA GLN A 309 19.12 -15.71 -9.92
C GLN A 309 18.29 -14.48 -10.28
N GLU A 310 18.43 -13.96 -11.49
CA GLU A 310 17.64 -12.84 -11.99
C GLU A 310 16.15 -13.18 -12.11
N LEU A 311 15.81 -14.38 -12.61
CA LEU A 311 14.43 -14.84 -12.67
C LEU A 311 13.82 -14.99 -11.27
N LEU A 312 14.56 -15.59 -10.34
CA LEU A 312 14.09 -15.74 -8.95
C LEU A 312 13.85 -14.38 -8.31
N ARG A 313 14.78 -13.43 -8.48
CA ARG A 313 14.61 -12.06 -7.99
C ARG A 313 13.37 -11.40 -8.59
N GLU A 314 13.09 -11.58 -9.87
CA GLU A 314 11.90 -11.00 -10.53
C GLU A 314 10.59 -11.65 -10.04
N ILE A 315 10.61 -12.93 -9.70
CA ILE A 315 9.47 -13.62 -9.09
C ILE A 315 9.27 -13.12 -7.65
N GLU A 316 10.33 -13.00 -6.86
CA GLU A 316 10.28 -12.39 -5.52
C GLU A 316 9.72 -10.97 -5.58
N PHE A 317 10.18 -10.17 -6.53
CA PHE A 317 9.68 -8.82 -6.75
C PHE A 317 8.21 -8.77 -7.13
N LEU A 318 7.75 -9.70 -7.99
CA LEU A 318 6.33 -9.80 -8.34
C LEU A 318 5.49 -10.18 -7.12
N VAL A 319 5.96 -11.13 -6.31
CA VAL A 319 5.27 -11.56 -5.10
C VAL A 319 5.20 -10.46 -4.06
N LEU A 320 6.27 -9.70 -3.84
CA LEU A 320 6.25 -8.54 -2.93
C LEU A 320 5.24 -7.48 -3.38
N ARG A 321 5.12 -7.24 -4.69
CA ARG A 321 4.09 -6.34 -5.21
C ARG A 321 2.69 -6.89 -5.04
N ILE A 322 2.47 -8.17 -5.31
CA ILE A 322 1.17 -8.81 -5.08
C ILE A 322 0.83 -8.79 -3.59
N GLN A 323 1.80 -9.04 -2.71
CA GLN A 323 1.63 -8.92 -1.26
C GLN A 323 1.27 -7.50 -0.85
N ALA A 324 1.92 -6.48 -1.42
CA ALA A 324 1.60 -5.08 -1.11
C ALA A 324 0.22 -4.67 -1.67
N ALA A 325 -0.11 -5.07 -2.90
CA ALA A 325 -1.34 -4.72 -3.58
C ALA A 325 -2.57 -5.45 -3.03
N LEU A 326 -2.43 -6.74 -2.71
CA LEU A 326 -3.46 -7.57 -2.08
C LEU A 326 -3.39 -7.57 -0.56
N GLU A 327 -2.34 -6.95 -0.03
CA GLU A 327 -2.20 -6.60 1.38
C GLU A 327 -2.23 -7.85 2.29
N LEU A 328 -1.53 -8.88 1.81
CA LEU A 328 -1.46 -10.23 2.39
C LEU A 328 -0.47 -10.28 3.56
N THR A 329 -0.81 -11.06 4.58
CA THR A 329 0.12 -11.39 5.67
C THR A 329 1.25 -12.30 5.17
N ASP A 330 2.37 -12.36 5.89
CA ASP A 330 3.53 -13.18 5.48
C ASP A 330 3.20 -14.68 5.38
N ASP A 331 2.20 -15.15 6.14
CA ASP A 331 1.70 -16.52 6.06
C ASP A 331 0.80 -16.76 4.84
N GLU A 332 0.04 -15.74 4.41
CA GLU A 332 -0.81 -15.79 3.22
C GLU A 332 0.00 -15.69 1.92
N VAL A 333 1.20 -15.13 1.94
CA VAL A 333 2.07 -15.00 0.75
C VAL A 333 2.61 -16.36 0.27
N ARG A 334 2.80 -17.32 1.17
CA ARG A 334 3.40 -18.63 0.83
C ARG A 334 2.55 -19.44 -0.17
N PRO A 335 1.21 -19.51 -0.03
CA PRO A 335 0.34 -20.06 -1.07
C PRO A 335 0.41 -19.32 -2.43
N TRP A 336 0.57 -17.99 -2.43
CA TRP A 336 0.68 -17.20 -3.66
C TRP A 336 2.01 -17.43 -4.38
N LEU A 337 3.10 -17.64 -3.64
CA LEU A 337 4.37 -18.14 -4.18
C LEU A 337 4.17 -19.48 -4.87
N ALA A 338 3.57 -20.45 -4.18
CA ALA A 338 3.26 -21.78 -4.71
C ALA A 338 2.27 -21.76 -5.91
N MET A 339 1.46 -20.70 -6.03
CA MET A 339 0.58 -20.47 -7.18
C MET A 339 1.33 -19.87 -8.36
N CYS A 340 2.15 -18.84 -8.14
CA CYS A 340 3.01 -18.24 -9.17
C CYS A 340 3.97 -19.26 -9.76
N GLU A 341 4.52 -20.15 -8.93
CA GLU A 341 5.32 -21.33 -9.29
C GLU A 341 4.61 -22.23 -10.32
N ARG A 342 3.31 -22.47 -10.14
CA ARG A 342 2.51 -23.33 -11.01
C ARG A 342 2.04 -22.63 -12.27
N LEU A 343 1.81 -21.31 -12.21
CA LEU A 343 1.24 -20.53 -13.32
C LEU A 343 2.29 -20.04 -14.32
N LEU A 344 3.51 -19.72 -13.87
CA LEU A 344 4.58 -19.22 -14.75
C LEU A 344 4.97 -20.20 -15.88
N PRO A 345 5.07 -21.53 -15.65
CA PRO A 345 5.28 -22.50 -16.73
C PRO A 345 4.09 -22.62 -17.70
N ALA A 346 2.86 -22.44 -17.20
CA ALA A 346 1.62 -22.55 -17.98
C ALA A 346 1.35 -21.30 -18.84
N ALA A 347 1.78 -20.12 -18.38
CA ALA A 347 1.67 -18.85 -19.11
C ALA A 347 2.43 -18.83 -20.45
N ARG A 348 3.32 -19.82 -20.69
CA ARG A 348 4.08 -20.03 -21.95
C ARG A 348 3.18 -20.20 -23.19
N ARG A 349 1.90 -20.56 -23.02
CA ARG A 349 0.97 -20.91 -24.11
C ARG A 349 -0.10 -19.83 -24.40
N GLY A 350 0.19 -18.57 -24.07
CA GLY A 350 -0.47 -17.42 -24.70
C GLY A 350 -1.99 -17.34 -24.52
N PHE A 351 -2.47 -17.43 -23.28
CA PHE A 351 -3.87 -17.14 -22.99
C PHE A 351 -3.97 -16.14 -21.83
N TRP A 352 -3.74 -14.85 -22.10
CA TRP A 352 -4.15 -13.78 -21.19
C TRP A 352 -4.59 -12.53 -21.96
N ASN A 353 -5.88 -12.26 -21.86
CA ASN A 353 -6.64 -11.20 -22.52
C ASN A 353 -6.91 -10.10 -21.48
N ALA A 354 -6.89 -8.83 -21.89
CA ALA A 354 -7.31 -7.60 -21.21
C ALA A 354 -6.72 -7.23 -19.83
N ASN A 355 -6.28 -8.17 -19.00
CA ASN A 355 -5.78 -7.92 -17.64
C ASN A 355 -4.24 -7.77 -17.55
N ALA A 356 -3.57 -7.40 -18.64
CA ALA A 356 -2.11 -7.14 -18.65
C ALA A 356 -1.72 -5.78 -18.02
N ARG A 357 -2.59 -5.24 -17.18
CA ARG A 357 -2.46 -4.00 -16.41
C ARG A 357 -2.87 -4.30 -14.97
N LEU A 358 -1.99 -5.01 -14.26
CA LEU A 358 -1.91 -4.99 -12.81
C LEU A 358 -0.47 -4.61 -12.48
#